data_AF-D6K147-F1
#
_entry.id   AF-D6K147-F1
#
_cell.length_a   1.000
_cell.length_b   1.000
_cell.length_c   1.000
_cell.angle_alpha   90.00
_cell.angle_beta   90.00
_cell.angle_gamma   90.00
#
_symmetry.space_group_name_H-M   'P 1'
#
loop_
_entity.id
_entity.type
_entity.pdbx_description
1 polymer ?
#
loop_
_entity_poly.entity_id
_entity_poly.type
_entity_poly.pdbx_seq_one_letter_code
_entity_poly.pdbx_strand_id
1 'polypeptide(L)'
;MLERLGAARRARPGEEWPRLWWSPGRGRWPALPLHAAGHHDGRRSVLDRVVSSYTPTVRALAYARARAAGPVPPGRLLAVAQAETPGARPLGGARREVAELAKLLPFDLLTGAEATLARVLAALPAHPYAHFACHGVSDPDDPSRARLLVHDHQEAPLTVRQVARLDLPRARLAVLSACETARGAERLADESIHITSAFQIAGYPHAIGTLWPVHDAVAVRVTRSLYRFLRAGRPVGAPGLDAARSAEALHHAVRECRAAFPRTPSLWAAHVHSGA
;
A
#
# COMPACT_ATOMS: atom_id res chain seq x y z
N MET A 1 10.96 11.41 -22.26
CA MET A 1 10.63 10.04 -21.80
C MET A 1 9.14 9.72 -21.96
N LEU A 2 8.22 10.35 -21.22
CA LEU A 2 6.78 10.05 -21.32
C LEU A 2 6.20 10.21 -22.73
N GLU A 3 6.73 11.15 -23.52
CA GLU A 3 6.33 11.34 -24.93
C GLU A 3 6.66 10.12 -25.79
N ARG A 4 7.83 9.51 -25.59
CA ARG A 4 8.23 8.27 -26.29
C ARG A 4 7.41 7.05 -25.85
N LEU A 5 6.70 7.14 -24.73
CA LEU A 5 5.82 6.10 -24.19
C LEU A 5 4.35 6.37 -24.51
N GLY A 6 4.03 7.34 -25.37
CA GLY A 6 2.64 7.69 -25.72
C GLY A 6 1.88 8.45 -24.62
N ALA A 7 2.53 8.79 -23.51
CA ALA A 7 1.93 9.50 -22.36
C ALA A 7 2.32 10.99 -22.32
N ALA A 8 2.44 11.61 -23.50
CA ALA A 8 2.79 13.03 -23.65
C ALA A 8 1.72 13.95 -23.05
N ARG A 9 0.45 13.61 -23.28
CA ARG A 9 -0.73 14.41 -22.92
C ARG A 9 -1.42 13.85 -21.67
N ARG A 10 -2.18 14.71 -20.99
CA ARG A 10 -3.08 14.27 -19.92
C ARG A 10 -4.24 13.47 -20.52
N ALA A 11 -4.74 12.50 -19.78
CA ALA A 11 -6.01 11.86 -20.09
C ALA A 11 -7.14 12.90 -20.02
N ARG A 12 -8.01 12.90 -21.03
CA ARG A 12 -9.22 13.74 -21.05
C ARG A 12 -10.29 13.15 -20.12
N PRO A 13 -11.30 13.94 -19.70
CA PRO A 13 -12.45 13.39 -18.99
C PRO A 13 -13.07 12.23 -19.80
N GLY A 14 -13.22 11.06 -19.16
CA GLY A 14 -13.75 9.84 -19.79
C GLY A 14 -12.74 8.95 -20.51
N GLU A 15 -11.47 9.37 -20.66
CA GLU A 15 -10.40 8.49 -21.16
C GLU A 15 -9.78 7.67 -20.03
N GLU A 16 -9.44 6.41 -20.31
CA GLU A 16 -8.63 5.61 -19.40
C GLU A 16 -7.22 6.20 -19.26
N TRP A 17 -6.70 6.18 -18.04
CA TRP A 17 -5.36 6.70 -17.76
C TRP A 17 -4.30 5.68 -18.19
N PRO A 18 -3.26 6.09 -18.94
CA PRO A 18 -2.16 5.19 -19.26
C PRO A 18 -1.47 4.65 -18.01
N ARG A 19 -1.15 3.36 -18.02
CA ARG A 19 -0.41 2.68 -16.93
C ARG A 19 1.09 2.74 -17.17
N LEU A 20 1.86 3.01 -16.12
CA LEU A 20 3.33 2.99 -16.17
C LEU A 20 3.90 2.22 -14.98
N TRP A 21 4.79 1.25 -15.25
CA TRP A 21 5.51 0.49 -14.23
C TRP A 21 6.97 0.95 -14.16
N TRP A 22 7.39 1.38 -12.98
CA TRP A 22 8.74 1.79 -12.67
C TRP A 22 9.54 0.58 -12.17
N SER A 23 10.63 0.24 -12.86
CA SER A 23 11.61 -0.76 -12.42
C SER A 23 12.98 -0.10 -12.21
N PRO A 24 13.14 0.74 -11.16
CA PRO A 24 14.29 1.63 -11.00
C PRO A 24 15.63 0.93 -10.67
N GLY A 25 15.67 -0.40 -10.65
CA GLY A 25 16.90 -1.17 -10.40
C GLY A 25 17.31 -1.16 -8.93
N ARG A 26 18.61 -1.31 -8.66
CA ARG A 26 19.18 -1.36 -7.30
C ARG A 26 19.62 0.02 -6.81
N GLY A 27 19.76 0.17 -5.48
CA GLY A 27 20.30 1.36 -4.85
C GLY A 27 19.21 2.29 -4.31
N ARG A 28 19.43 3.61 -4.35
CA ARG A 28 18.51 4.60 -3.75
C ARG A 28 17.34 5.00 -4.65
N TRP A 29 17.35 4.62 -5.92
CA TRP A 29 16.33 4.98 -6.92
C TRP A 29 14.91 4.48 -6.62
N PRO A 30 14.71 3.26 -6.07
CA PRO A 30 13.38 2.78 -5.68
C PRO A 30 12.69 3.68 -4.67
N ALA A 31 13.47 4.40 -3.86
CA ALA A 31 12.97 5.30 -2.84
C ALA A 31 12.47 6.65 -3.32
N LEU A 32 12.80 7.02 -4.55
CA LEU A 32 12.39 8.30 -5.08
C LEU A 32 10.91 8.23 -5.46
N PRO A 33 10.13 9.29 -5.18
CA PRO A 33 8.74 9.35 -5.58
C PRO A 33 8.64 9.66 -7.09
N LEU A 34 9.08 8.73 -7.95
CA LEU A 34 9.08 8.87 -9.40
C LEU A 34 7.68 9.19 -9.96
N HIS A 35 6.65 8.66 -9.29
CA HIS A 35 5.24 8.93 -9.57
C HIS A 35 4.85 10.41 -9.37
N ALA A 36 5.61 11.15 -8.56
CA ALA A 36 5.43 12.57 -8.28
C ALA A 36 6.44 13.47 -9.02
N ALA A 37 7.34 12.91 -9.84
CA ALA A 37 8.37 13.71 -10.52
C ALA A 37 7.76 14.71 -11.54
N GLY A 38 8.40 15.87 -11.68
CA GLY A 38 8.06 16.90 -12.66
C GLY A 38 7.71 18.26 -12.05
N HIS A 39 7.17 19.17 -12.88
CA HIS A 39 6.85 20.54 -12.48
C HIS A 39 5.37 20.66 -12.07
N HIS A 40 5.12 20.98 -10.81
CA HIS A 40 3.76 20.98 -10.23
C HIS A 40 3.01 22.31 -10.36
N ASP A 41 3.74 23.41 -10.55
CA ASP A 41 3.21 24.76 -10.82
C ASP A 41 2.29 24.83 -12.06
N GLY A 42 2.58 24.03 -13.09
CA GLY A 42 1.79 23.89 -14.32
C GLY A 42 1.17 22.51 -14.53
N ARG A 43 1.16 21.64 -13.49
CA ARG A 43 0.69 20.24 -13.59
C ARG A 43 1.40 19.45 -14.71
N ARG A 44 2.69 19.73 -14.94
CA ARG A 44 3.57 19.01 -15.87
C ARG A 44 4.34 17.94 -15.09
N SER A 45 3.60 17.11 -14.37
CA SER A 45 4.13 16.03 -13.55
C SER A 45 3.71 14.66 -14.07
N VAL A 46 4.43 13.63 -13.65
CA VAL A 46 4.08 12.22 -13.89
C VAL A 46 2.66 11.94 -13.37
N LEU A 47 2.35 12.43 -12.16
CA LEU A 47 1.04 12.29 -11.52
C LEU A 47 -0.11 12.91 -12.33
N ASP A 48 0.17 13.81 -13.27
CA ASP A 48 -0.86 14.40 -14.14
C ASP A 48 -1.04 13.67 -15.48
N ARG A 49 -0.26 12.61 -15.74
CA ARG A 49 -0.19 11.95 -17.05
C ARG A 49 -0.43 10.44 -17.00
N VAL A 50 0.01 9.77 -15.94
CA VAL A 50 -0.04 8.30 -15.87
C VAL A 50 -0.38 7.79 -14.48
N VAL A 51 -1.01 6.62 -14.44
CA VAL A 51 -1.19 5.84 -13.22
C VAL A 51 0.06 4.98 -13.03
N SER A 52 0.83 5.31 -11.98
CA SER A 52 2.13 4.70 -11.69
C SER A 52 2.01 3.45 -10.83
N SER A 53 2.89 2.49 -11.06
CA SER A 53 3.13 1.34 -10.19
C SER A 53 4.62 1.02 -10.15
N TYR A 54 5.10 0.40 -9.08
CA TYR A 54 6.49 0.01 -8.91
C TYR A 54 6.63 -1.51 -9.05
N THR A 55 7.79 -1.95 -9.50
CA THR A 55 8.15 -3.35 -9.51
C THR A 55 9.66 -3.51 -9.33
N PRO A 56 10.13 -4.45 -8.49
CA PRO A 56 11.56 -4.62 -8.29
C PRO A 56 12.24 -5.23 -9.51
N THR A 57 11.53 -6.07 -10.28
CA THR A 57 12.04 -6.71 -11.49
C THR A 57 10.92 -6.99 -12.50
N VAL A 58 11.26 -7.14 -13.78
CA VAL A 58 10.30 -7.58 -14.81
C VAL A 58 9.70 -8.96 -14.49
N ARG A 59 10.47 -9.86 -13.84
CA ARG A 59 9.96 -11.17 -13.41
C ARG A 59 8.90 -11.03 -12.30
N ALA A 60 9.11 -10.15 -11.33
CA ALA A 60 8.12 -9.87 -10.30
C ALA A 60 6.83 -9.27 -10.89
N LEU A 61 6.96 -8.40 -11.90
CA LEU A 61 5.81 -7.87 -12.65
C LEU A 61 5.04 -8.98 -13.38
N ALA A 62 5.74 -9.87 -14.09
CA ALA A 62 5.12 -11.00 -14.78
C ALA A 62 4.39 -11.94 -13.80
N TYR A 63 5.02 -12.21 -12.65
CA TYR A 63 4.40 -12.99 -11.57
C TYR A 63 3.13 -12.31 -11.06
N ALA A 64 3.17 -11.01 -10.71
CA ALA A 64 2.00 -10.28 -10.25
C ALA A 64 0.83 -10.33 -11.26
N ARG A 65 1.12 -10.11 -12.56
CA ARG A 65 0.10 -10.21 -13.63
C ARG A 65 -0.52 -11.59 -13.73
N ALA A 66 0.29 -12.65 -13.66
CA ALA A 66 -0.22 -14.02 -13.70
C ALA A 66 -1.15 -14.31 -12.51
N ARG A 67 -0.83 -13.77 -11.34
CA ARG A 67 -1.64 -13.89 -10.12
C ARG A 67 -2.93 -13.06 -10.20
N ALA A 68 -2.89 -11.85 -10.77
CA ALA A 68 -4.05 -10.98 -10.98
C ALA A 68 -5.03 -11.52 -12.02
N ALA A 69 -4.54 -12.25 -13.03
CA ALA A 69 -5.37 -12.86 -14.07
C ALA A 69 -6.26 -14.02 -13.58
N GLY A 70 -6.00 -14.54 -12.37
CA GLY A 70 -6.81 -15.59 -11.78
C GLY A 70 -8.21 -15.12 -11.33
N PRO A 71 -9.19 -16.03 -11.15
CA PRO A 71 -10.53 -15.68 -10.71
C PRO A 71 -10.52 -14.88 -9.41
N VAL A 72 -11.32 -13.83 -9.28
CA VAL A 72 -11.40 -13.06 -8.02
C VAL A 72 -12.13 -13.91 -6.96
N PRO A 73 -11.46 -14.36 -5.89
CA PRO A 73 -12.09 -15.19 -4.89
C PRO A 73 -13.08 -14.34 -4.07
N PRO A 74 -14.20 -14.93 -3.62
CA PRO A 74 -15.04 -14.28 -2.64
C PRO A 74 -14.28 -14.13 -1.33
N GLY A 75 -14.58 -13.08 -0.58
CA GLY A 75 -14.00 -12.85 0.73
C GLY A 75 -14.11 -11.41 1.18
N ARG A 76 -13.85 -11.22 2.47
CA ARG A 76 -13.85 -9.92 3.15
C ARG A 76 -12.43 -9.41 3.28
N LEU A 77 -12.31 -8.12 3.60
CA LEU A 77 -11.06 -7.52 4.04
C LEU A 77 -10.73 -8.02 5.45
N LEU A 78 -9.45 -8.34 5.69
CA LEU A 78 -8.88 -8.42 7.03
C LEU A 78 -8.26 -7.06 7.36
N ALA A 79 -8.73 -6.41 8.41
CA ALA A 79 -8.09 -5.21 8.95
C ALA A 79 -7.26 -5.61 10.20
N VAL A 80 -5.98 -5.32 10.19
CA VAL A 80 -5.09 -5.45 11.34
C VAL A 80 -4.71 -4.04 11.77
N ALA A 81 -5.17 -3.61 12.95
CA ALA A 81 -4.95 -2.25 13.43
C ALA A 81 -4.32 -2.26 14.82
N GLN A 82 -3.22 -1.55 14.99
CA GLN A 82 -2.58 -1.41 16.31
C GLN A 82 -2.35 0.06 16.64
N ALA A 83 -3.35 0.66 17.31
CA ALA A 83 -3.31 2.06 17.71
C ALA A 83 -2.45 2.30 18.94
N GLU A 84 -2.42 1.34 19.86
CA GLU A 84 -1.59 1.34 21.06
C GLU A 84 -0.66 0.13 20.97
N THR A 85 0.59 0.38 20.60
CA THR A 85 1.60 -0.66 20.45
C THR A 85 2.58 -0.58 21.63
N PRO A 86 2.80 -1.67 22.39
CA PRO A 86 3.76 -1.66 23.49
C PRO A 86 5.14 -1.13 23.04
N GLY A 87 5.74 -0.19 23.77
CA GLY A 87 7.07 0.34 23.43
C GLY A 87 7.15 1.24 22.19
N ALA A 88 6.03 1.59 21.56
CA ALA A 88 5.98 2.57 20.46
C ALA A 88 4.97 3.68 20.74
N ARG A 89 5.11 4.80 20.02
CA ARG A 89 4.18 5.93 20.16
C ARG A 89 2.76 5.55 19.71
N PRO A 90 1.70 6.12 20.29
CA PRO A 90 0.34 5.88 19.81
C PRO A 90 0.12 6.28 18.34
N LEU A 91 -0.67 5.50 17.61
CA LEU A 91 -1.13 5.77 16.25
C LEU A 91 -2.63 6.10 16.26
N GLY A 92 -2.96 7.37 16.49
CA GLY A 92 -4.35 7.83 16.46
C GLY A 92 -5.03 7.66 15.10
N GLY A 93 -4.23 7.62 14.02
CA GLY A 93 -4.66 7.33 12.65
C GLY A 93 -5.28 5.94 12.51
N ALA A 94 -4.71 4.92 13.16
CA ALA A 94 -5.14 3.52 12.98
C ALA A 94 -6.61 3.29 13.34
N ARG A 95 -7.08 3.83 14.48
CA ARG A 95 -8.51 3.76 14.87
C ARG A 95 -9.40 4.48 13.87
N ARG A 96 -8.96 5.63 13.37
CA ARG A 96 -9.72 6.45 12.41
C ARG A 96 -9.80 5.79 11.05
N GLU A 97 -8.74 5.11 10.60
CA GLU A 97 -8.75 4.32 9.37
C GLU A 97 -9.77 3.17 9.45
N VAL A 98 -9.77 2.40 10.54
CA VAL A 98 -10.77 1.35 10.78
C VAL A 98 -12.18 1.90 10.80
N ALA A 99 -12.38 3.08 11.41
CA ALA A 99 -13.68 3.76 11.41
C ALA A 99 -14.13 4.20 10.01
N GLU A 100 -13.21 4.60 9.13
CA GLU A 100 -13.53 4.90 7.73
C GLU A 100 -13.86 3.62 6.94
N LEU A 101 -13.14 2.52 7.17
CA LEU A 101 -13.45 1.23 6.56
C LEU A 101 -14.86 0.75 6.96
N ALA A 102 -15.25 0.92 8.22
CA ALA A 102 -16.54 0.45 8.75
C ALA A 102 -17.74 1.13 8.08
N LYS A 103 -17.54 2.32 7.51
CA LYS A 103 -18.55 3.05 6.75
C LYS A 103 -18.74 2.53 5.33
N LEU A 104 -17.80 1.72 4.81
CA LEU A 104 -17.70 1.39 3.37
C LEU A 104 -17.95 -0.09 3.05
N LEU A 105 -17.50 -0.99 3.93
CA LEU A 105 -17.57 -2.43 3.71
C LEU A 105 -17.51 -3.22 5.02
N PRO A 106 -18.05 -4.45 5.06
CA PRO A 106 -17.82 -5.38 6.15
C PRO A 106 -16.41 -5.98 6.04
N PHE A 107 -15.72 -6.09 7.18
CA PHE A 107 -14.37 -6.67 7.30
C PHE A 107 -14.23 -7.43 8.62
N ASP A 108 -13.18 -8.21 8.74
CA ASP A 108 -12.79 -8.88 9.98
C ASP A 108 -11.66 -8.06 10.61
N LEU A 109 -11.71 -7.83 11.92
CA LEU A 109 -10.80 -6.92 12.62
C LEU A 109 -9.95 -7.67 13.65
N LEU A 110 -8.64 -7.53 13.54
CA LEU A 110 -7.69 -7.86 14.60
C LEU A 110 -7.11 -6.54 15.14
N THR A 111 -7.35 -6.25 16.42
CA THR A 111 -6.90 -5.01 17.08
C THR A 111 -6.58 -5.23 18.54
N GLY A 112 -5.76 -4.36 19.13
CA GLY A 112 -5.36 -4.47 20.53
C GLY A 112 -4.70 -5.81 20.81
N ALA A 113 -5.13 -6.52 21.86
CA ALA A 113 -4.61 -7.83 22.25
C ALA A 113 -4.87 -8.95 21.23
N GLU A 114 -5.88 -8.80 20.36
CA GLU A 114 -6.23 -9.81 19.35
C GLU A 114 -5.32 -9.74 18.10
N ALA A 115 -4.61 -8.64 17.91
CA ALA A 115 -3.71 -8.45 16.77
C ALA A 115 -2.35 -9.11 17.04
N THR A 116 -2.32 -10.42 17.29
CA THR A 116 -1.07 -11.19 17.50
C THR A 116 -0.52 -11.77 16.21
N LEU A 117 0.78 -12.09 16.18
CA LEU A 117 1.42 -12.77 15.05
C LEU A 117 0.64 -14.01 14.63
N ALA A 118 0.36 -14.91 15.58
CA ALA A 118 -0.30 -16.18 15.31
C ALA A 118 -1.67 -15.99 14.67
N ARG A 119 -2.47 -15.04 15.18
CA ARG A 119 -3.82 -14.75 14.66
C ARG A 119 -3.78 -14.11 13.29
N VAL A 120 -2.83 -13.19 13.05
CA VAL A 120 -2.65 -12.58 11.73
C VAL A 120 -2.27 -13.64 10.70
N LEU A 121 -1.27 -14.48 10.97
CA LEU A 121 -0.84 -15.53 10.05
C LEU A 121 -1.95 -16.58 9.80
N ALA A 122 -2.75 -16.91 10.81
CA ALA A 122 -3.89 -17.81 10.66
C ALA A 122 -5.03 -17.21 9.83
N ALA A 123 -5.24 -15.89 9.91
CA ALA A 123 -6.32 -15.21 9.20
C ALA A 123 -6.01 -14.94 7.72
N LEU A 124 -4.77 -14.59 7.38
CA LEU A 124 -4.38 -14.20 6.00
C LEU A 124 -4.82 -15.18 4.90
N PRO A 125 -4.70 -16.52 5.04
CA PRO A 125 -5.11 -17.48 4.00
C PRO A 125 -6.60 -17.41 3.63
N ALA A 126 -7.46 -16.99 4.56
CA ALA A 126 -8.91 -16.88 4.34
C ALA A 126 -9.33 -15.55 3.69
N HIS A 127 -8.42 -14.56 3.62
CA HIS A 127 -8.76 -13.18 3.27
C HIS A 127 -8.06 -12.72 1.97
N PRO A 128 -8.82 -12.43 0.91
CA PRO A 128 -8.24 -11.93 -0.33
C PRO A 128 -7.71 -10.50 -0.21
N TYR A 129 -8.17 -9.74 0.77
CA TYR A 129 -7.74 -8.37 0.99
C TYR A 129 -7.22 -8.22 2.42
N ALA A 130 -6.12 -7.49 2.58
CA ALA A 130 -5.57 -7.16 3.89
C ALA A 130 -5.30 -5.65 3.99
N HIS A 131 -5.63 -5.04 5.14
CA HIS A 131 -5.29 -3.67 5.50
C HIS A 131 -4.51 -3.69 6.82
N PHE A 132 -3.29 -3.18 6.82
CA PHE A 132 -2.47 -3.04 8.02
C PHE A 132 -2.39 -1.56 8.38
N ALA A 133 -2.90 -1.20 9.56
CA ALA A 133 -2.82 0.12 10.17
C ALA A 133 -2.05 0.01 11.50
N CYS A 134 -0.73 -0.14 11.41
CA CYS A 134 0.17 -0.38 12.54
C CYS A 134 1.55 0.22 12.26
N HIS A 135 2.47 0.21 13.22
CA HIS A 135 3.84 0.64 12.94
C HIS A 135 4.56 -0.35 12.02
N GLY A 136 5.37 0.16 11.11
CA GLY A 136 6.35 -0.63 10.36
C GLY A 136 7.75 -0.27 10.84
N VAL A 137 8.55 -1.27 11.17
CA VAL A 137 9.95 -1.12 11.58
C VAL A 137 10.85 -1.79 10.56
N SER A 138 11.85 -1.04 10.13
CA SER A 138 12.84 -1.54 9.19
C SER A 138 14.07 -2.08 9.88
N ASP A 139 14.81 -2.91 9.17
CA ASP A 139 16.09 -3.46 9.61
C ASP A 139 17.08 -3.26 8.45
N PRO A 140 17.94 -2.21 8.51
CA PRO A 140 18.85 -1.91 7.43
C PRO A 140 19.90 -3.01 7.21
N ASP A 141 20.24 -3.77 8.25
CA ASP A 141 21.28 -4.79 8.20
C ASP A 141 20.76 -6.09 7.59
N ASP A 142 19.50 -6.44 7.88
CA ASP A 142 18.80 -7.53 7.21
C ASP A 142 17.35 -7.13 6.88
N PRO A 143 17.07 -6.68 5.63
CA PRO A 143 15.74 -6.27 5.21
C PRO A 143 14.65 -7.34 5.39
N SER A 144 15.02 -8.63 5.50
CA SER A 144 14.05 -9.71 5.77
C SER A 144 13.52 -9.70 7.21
N ARG A 145 14.20 -9.01 8.13
CA ARG A 145 13.80 -8.79 9.53
C ARG A 145 12.97 -7.52 9.73
N ALA A 146 12.77 -6.72 8.68
CA ALA A 146 11.76 -5.67 8.69
C ALA A 146 10.41 -6.27 9.08
N ARG A 147 9.59 -5.52 9.81
CA ARG A 147 8.43 -6.08 10.51
C ARG A 147 7.30 -5.07 10.69
N LEU A 148 6.09 -5.60 10.78
CA LEU A 148 4.91 -4.86 11.23
C LEU A 148 4.72 -5.11 12.73
N LEU A 149 4.49 -4.05 13.50
CA LEU A 149 4.32 -4.16 14.95
C LEU A 149 2.88 -4.57 15.27
N VAL A 150 2.72 -5.87 15.45
CA VAL A 150 1.56 -6.53 16.04
C VAL A 150 1.63 -6.45 17.58
N HIS A 151 0.57 -6.87 18.28
CA HIS A 151 0.47 -6.78 19.74
C HIS A 151 1.68 -7.36 20.47
N ASP A 152 2.05 -8.59 20.11
CA ASP A 152 3.09 -9.41 20.70
C ASP A 152 4.47 -9.20 20.04
N HIS A 153 4.68 -8.10 19.30
CA HIS A 153 5.88 -7.90 18.48
C HIS A 153 7.22 -7.91 19.24
N GLN A 154 7.22 -7.69 20.56
CA GLN A 154 8.44 -7.74 21.38
C GLN A 154 8.95 -9.18 21.51
N GLU A 155 8.05 -10.16 21.49
CA GLU A 155 8.35 -11.60 21.60
C GLU A 155 8.25 -12.29 20.22
N ALA A 156 7.20 -11.93 19.46
CA ALA A 156 6.79 -12.55 18.22
C ALA A 156 6.47 -11.49 17.14
N PRO A 157 7.48 -10.85 16.54
CA PRO A 157 7.25 -9.84 15.49
C PRO A 157 6.70 -10.46 14.19
N LEU A 158 5.83 -9.74 13.48
CA LEU A 158 5.42 -10.10 12.11
C LEU A 158 6.43 -9.59 11.10
N THR A 159 7.40 -10.44 10.76
CA THR A 159 8.51 -10.11 9.85
C THR A 159 8.16 -10.32 8.37
N VAL A 160 8.86 -9.58 7.50
CA VAL A 160 8.88 -9.76 6.05
C VAL A 160 9.18 -11.22 5.68
N ARG A 161 10.16 -11.84 6.35
CA ARG A 161 10.51 -13.25 6.15
C ARG A 161 9.35 -14.21 6.42
N GLN A 162 8.56 -13.98 7.46
CA GLN A 162 7.41 -14.83 7.78
C GLN A 162 6.31 -14.65 6.74
N VAL A 163 6.01 -13.41 6.34
CA VAL A 163 5.00 -13.12 5.31
C VAL A 163 5.41 -13.74 3.97
N ALA A 164 6.66 -13.57 3.54
CA ALA A 164 7.16 -14.09 2.26
C ALA A 164 7.21 -15.63 2.17
N ARG A 165 7.09 -16.35 3.29
CA ARG A 165 7.00 -17.82 3.32
C ARG A 165 5.57 -18.34 3.19
N LEU A 166 4.58 -17.46 3.24
CA LEU A 166 3.19 -17.84 3.02
C LEU A 166 2.96 -18.14 1.54
N ASP A 167 2.05 -19.07 1.27
CA ASP A 167 1.44 -19.25 -0.05
C ASP A 167 -0.05 -18.89 0.08
N LEU A 168 -0.42 -17.71 -0.42
CA LEU A 168 -1.77 -17.15 -0.32
C LEU A 168 -2.43 -17.15 -1.70
N PRO A 169 -2.94 -18.29 -2.19
CA PRO A 169 -3.51 -18.40 -3.54
C PRO A 169 -4.70 -17.44 -3.76
N ARG A 170 -5.40 -17.07 -2.68
CA ARG A 170 -6.58 -16.19 -2.69
C ARG A 170 -6.24 -14.71 -2.52
N ALA A 171 -5.00 -14.35 -2.21
CA ALA A 171 -4.61 -12.96 -1.99
C ALA A 171 -4.77 -12.09 -3.26
N ARG A 172 -5.29 -10.86 -3.09
CA ARG A 172 -5.59 -9.91 -4.19
C ARG A 172 -5.04 -8.51 -3.92
N LEU A 173 -5.26 -7.94 -2.73
CA LEU A 173 -4.74 -6.63 -2.37
C LEU A 173 -4.26 -6.58 -0.92
N ALA A 174 -3.03 -6.11 -0.72
CA ALA A 174 -2.52 -5.72 0.60
C ALA A 174 -2.35 -4.19 0.64
N VAL A 175 -2.92 -3.53 1.64
CA VAL A 175 -2.72 -2.10 1.92
C VAL A 175 -1.95 -1.99 3.23
N LEU A 176 -0.74 -1.47 3.15
CA LEU A 176 0.16 -1.28 4.28
C LEU A 176 0.16 0.21 4.64
N SER A 177 -0.86 0.64 5.40
CA SER A 177 -0.86 1.93 6.10
C SER A 177 0.03 1.84 7.34
N ALA A 178 1.28 1.45 7.11
CA ALA A 178 2.22 1.13 8.16
C ALA A 178 3.56 1.78 7.87
N CYS A 179 3.92 2.79 8.66
CA CYS A 179 5.27 3.34 8.67
C CYS A 179 5.58 4.05 9.99
N GLU A 180 6.62 3.61 10.69
CA GLU A 180 7.77 4.40 11.16
C GLU A 180 8.57 3.68 12.26
N THR A 181 9.89 3.59 12.05
CA THR A 181 10.99 4.07 12.94
C THR A 181 12.23 3.22 12.65
N ALA A 182 13.16 3.73 11.84
CA ALA A 182 14.56 3.35 12.02
C ALA A 182 15.23 4.44 12.86
N ARG A 183 15.94 4.05 13.90
CA ARG A 183 17.02 4.87 14.44
C ARG A 183 18.05 5.04 13.31
N GLY A 184 18.02 6.17 12.61
CA GLY A 184 18.95 6.48 11.51
C GLY A 184 18.22 6.86 10.22
N ALA A 185 18.06 8.16 10.00
CA ALA A 185 17.24 8.74 8.93
C ALA A 185 17.78 8.55 7.49
N GLU A 186 18.94 7.92 7.29
CA GLU A 186 19.65 7.98 6.00
C GLU A 186 19.49 6.75 5.08
N ARG A 187 18.88 5.65 5.58
CA ARG A 187 18.72 4.37 4.84
C ARG A 187 17.27 3.93 4.61
N LEU A 188 16.30 4.68 5.11
CA LEU A 188 14.86 4.35 5.18
C LEU A 188 14.13 4.15 3.83
N ALA A 189 14.82 4.45 2.74
CA ALA A 189 14.24 4.77 1.47
C ALA A 189 13.89 3.49 0.66
N ASP A 190 14.58 2.37 0.90
CA ASP A 190 14.46 1.11 0.16
C ASP A 190 13.36 0.17 0.73
N GLU A 191 12.80 0.49 1.89
CA GLU A 191 12.27 -0.54 2.80
C GLU A 191 10.77 -0.81 2.67
N SER A 192 9.98 0.20 2.31
CA SER A 192 8.56 -0.03 1.99
C SER A 192 8.38 -0.88 0.73
N ILE A 193 9.35 -0.81 -0.17
CA ILE A 193 9.46 -1.69 -1.33
C ILE A 193 9.78 -3.11 -0.87
N HIS A 194 10.64 -3.30 0.14
CA HIS A 194 10.91 -4.63 0.71
C HIS A 194 9.69 -5.24 1.41
N ILE A 195 8.96 -4.48 2.24
CA ILE A 195 7.75 -5.01 2.91
C ILE A 195 6.65 -5.30 1.89
N THR A 196 6.34 -4.38 0.98
CA THR A 196 5.34 -4.63 -0.07
C THR A 196 5.73 -5.83 -0.95
N SER A 197 7.02 -6.00 -1.27
CA SER A 197 7.52 -7.17 -2.01
C SER A 197 7.28 -8.49 -1.27
N ALA A 198 7.38 -8.53 0.06
CA ALA A 198 7.04 -9.73 0.83
C ALA A 198 5.58 -10.15 0.64
N PHE A 199 4.65 -9.19 0.65
CA PHE A 199 3.24 -9.47 0.37
C PHE A 199 3.04 -9.92 -1.08
N GLN A 200 3.80 -9.37 -2.04
CA GLN A 200 3.75 -9.87 -3.42
C GLN A 200 4.23 -11.30 -3.54
N ILE A 201 5.34 -11.65 -2.90
CA ILE A 201 5.87 -13.02 -2.86
C ILE A 201 4.86 -13.96 -2.19
N ALA A 202 4.22 -13.51 -1.11
CA ALA A 202 3.17 -14.26 -0.42
C ALA A 202 1.93 -14.54 -1.28
N GLY A 203 1.73 -13.77 -2.36
CA GLY A 203 0.68 -14.01 -3.35
C GLY A 203 -0.25 -12.83 -3.63
N TYR A 204 -0.05 -11.66 -3.01
CA TYR A 204 -0.81 -10.43 -3.30
C TYR A 204 -0.32 -9.76 -4.60
N PRO A 205 -1.05 -9.84 -5.73
CA PRO A 205 -0.63 -9.18 -6.97
C PRO A 205 -0.54 -7.65 -6.83
N HIS A 206 -1.37 -7.07 -5.97
CA HIS A 206 -1.37 -5.64 -5.64
C HIS A 206 -0.94 -5.42 -4.19
N ALA A 207 0.05 -4.57 -3.98
CA ALA A 207 0.46 -4.10 -2.67
C ALA A 207 0.59 -2.58 -2.66
N ILE A 208 0.01 -1.91 -1.67
CA ILE A 208 0.15 -0.47 -1.45
C ILE A 208 0.95 -0.26 -0.17
N GLY A 209 1.94 0.63 -0.22
CA GLY A 209 2.73 1.02 0.95
C GLY A 209 3.18 2.47 0.83
N THR A 210 4.10 2.89 1.69
CA THR A 210 4.56 4.28 1.78
C THR A 210 6.09 4.37 1.77
N LEU A 211 6.67 5.16 0.87
CA LEU A 211 8.12 5.39 0.75
C LEU A 211 8.74 5.96 2.03
N TRP A 212 7.97 6.74 2.75
CA TRP A 212 8.37 7.36 4.00
C TRP A 212 7.13 7.54 4.88
N PRO A 213 7.34 7.99 6.11
CA PRO A 213 6.29 8.16 7.08
C PRO A 213 5.20 9.14 6.71
N VAL A 214 3.95 8.76 6.95
CA VAL A 214 2.80 9.61 6.63
C VAL A 214 2.12 10.13 7.88
N HIS A 215 1.69 11.38 7.82
CA HIS A 215 0.91 11.99 8.87
C HIS A 215 -0.47 11.30 8.98
N ASP A 216 -0.94 11.03 10.21
CA ASP A 216 -2.20 10.30 10.46
C ASP A 216 -3.39 10.81 9.62
N ALA A 217 -3.57 12.13 9.56
CA ALA A 217 -4.67 12.74 8.80
C ALA A 217 -4.60 12.45 7.29
N VAL A 218 -3.39 12.31 6.74
CA VAL A 218 -3.18 11.91 5.34
C VAL A 218 -3.51 10.43 5.17
N ALA A 219 -3.02 9.56 6.06
CA ALA A 219 -3.31 8.13 5.99
C ALA A 219 -4.83 7.86 6.00
N VAL A 220 -5.56 8.50 6.91
CA VAL A 220 -7.03 8.42 6.97
C VAL A 220 -7.69 8.92 5.68
N ARG A 221 -7.23 10.04 5.12
CA ARG A 221 -7.78 10.58 3.86
C ARG A 221 -7.50 9.64 2.68
N VAL A 222 -6.30 9.09 2.58
CA VAL A 222 -5.93 8.15 1.51
C VAL A 222 -6.74 6.86 1.65
N THR A 223 -6.83 6.27 2.84
CA THR A 223 -7.63 5.07 3.10
C THR A 223 -9.10 5.29 2.72
N ARG A 224 -9.71 6.40 3.16
CA ARG A 224 -11.08 6.75 2.78
C ARG A 224 -11.27 6.86 1.25
N SER A 225 -10.38 7.59 0.57
CA SER A 225 -10.49 7.83 -0.88
C SER A 225 -10.25 6.54 -1.68
N LEU A 226 -9.21 5.79 -1.31
CA LEU A 226 -8.84 4.49 -1.89
C LEU A 226 -10.00 3.49 -1.83
N TYR A 227 -10.54 3.23 -0.64
CA TYR A 227 -11.58 2.21 -0.46
C TYR A 227 -12.91 2.64 -1.08
N ARG A 228 -13.25 3.93 -1.11
CA ARG A 228 -14.42 4.41 -1.86
C ARG A 228 -14.30 4.11 -3.34
N PHE A 229 -13.12 4.34 -3.91
CA PHE A 229 -12.88 4.08 -5.32
C PHE A 229 -12.95 2.57 -5.63
N LEU A 230 -12.30 1.73 -4.82
CA LEU A 230 -12.32 0.27 -4.96
C LEU A 230 -13.73 -0.35 -4.79
N ARG A 231 -14.66 0.40 -4.20
CA ARG A 231 -16.06 0.02 -3.97
C ARG A 231 -17.02 0.65 -4.96
N ALA A 232 -16.55 1.54 -5.85
CA ALA A 232 -17.40 2.21 -6.81
C ALA A 232 -18.19 1.19 -7.66
N GLY A 233 -19.49 1.42 -7.83
CA GLY A 233 -20.38 0.51 -8.55
C GLY A 233 -20.82 -0.73 -7.77
N ARG A 234 -20.46 -0.87 -6.48
CA ARG A 234 -20.92 -1.97 -5.61
C ARG A 234 -21.93 -1.47 -4.58
N PRO A 235 -22.95 -2.29 -4.21
CA PRO A 235 -23.86 -1.95 -3.11
C PRO A 235 -23.11 -1.77 -1.80
N VAL A 236 -23.57 -0.81 -0.98
CA VAL A 236 -23.09 -0.62 0.41
C VAL A 236 -23.26 -1.95 1.17
N GLY A 237 -22.24 -2.37 1.92
CA GLY A 237 -22.30 -3.63 2.68
C GLY A 237 -21.86 -4.89 1.92
N ALA A 238 -21.66 -4.85 0.59
CA ALA A 238 -21.04 -5.98 -0.10
C ALA A 238 -19.58 -6.20 0.36
N PRO A 239 -19.04 -7.42 0.46
CA PRO A 239 -17.70 -7.67 1.02
C PRO A 239 -16.54 -7.44 0.03
N GLY A 240 -16.81 -7.46 -1.28
CA GLY A 240 -15.77 -7.43 -2.32
C GLY A 240 -15.19 -6.04 -2.63
N LEU A 241 -13.96 -6.04 -3.13
CA LEU A 241 -13.22 -4.89 -3.66
C LEU A 241 -12.81 -5.15 -5.11
N ASP A 242 -12.75 -4.09 -5.92
CA ASP A 242 -12.16 -4.17 -7.26
C ASP A 242 -10.63 -3.96 -7.21
N ALA A 243 -9.91 -4.99 -6.77
CA ALA A 243 -8.46 -4.92 -6.57
C ALA A 243 -7.68 -4.59 -7.85
N ALA A 244 -8.20 -4.92 -9.04
CA ALA A 244 -7.56 -4.60 -10.32
C ALA A 244 -7.41 -3.10 -10.54
N ARG A 245 -8.29 -2.29 -9.92
CA ARG A 245 -8.27 -0.83 -9.96
C ARG A 245 -7.45 -0.19 -8.83
N SER A 246 -6.72 -0.97 -8.03
CA SER A 246 -5.93 -0.47 -6.89
C SER A 246 -4.92 0.62 -7.25
N ALA A 247 -4.22 0.49 -8.37
CA ALA A 247 -3.29 1.53 -8.83
C ALA A 247 -4.02 2.84 -9.19
N GLU A 248 -5.18 2.73 -9.86
CA GLU A 248 -6.02 3.88 -10.24
C GLU A 248 -6.61 4.54 -8.99
N ALA A 249 -7.14 3.73 -8.06
CA ALA A 249 -7.68 4.16 -6.78
C ALA A 249 -6.64 4.94 -5.97
N LEU A 250 -5.41 4.43 -5.89
CA LEU A 250 -4.32 5.12 -5.21
C LEU A 250 -3.95 6.43 -5.92
N HIS A 251 -3.86 6.40 -7.26
CA HIS A 251 -3.56 7.58 -8.06
C HIS A 251 -4.58 8.71 -7.81
N HIS A 252 -5.88 8.39 -7.74
CA HIS A 252 -6.92 9.34 -7.38
C HIS A 252 -6.77 9.87 -5.95
N ALA A 253 -6.54 9.00 -4.97
CA ALA A 253 -6.34 9.39 -3.57
C ALA A 253 -5.14 10.34 -3.39
N VAL A 254 -4.02 10.06 -4.06
CA VAL A 254 -2.83 10.92 -4.05
C VAL A 254 -3.11 12.27 -4.72
N ARG A 255 -3.85 12.31 -5.83
CA ARG A 255 -4.23 13.56 -6.49
C ARG A 255 -5.15 14.43 -5.63
N GLU A 256 -6.09 13.80 -4.92
CA GLU A 256 -6.96 14.48 -3.94
C GLU A 256 -6.12 15.08 -2.80
N CYS A 257 -5.17 14.31 -2.25
CA CYS A 257 -4.27 14.79 -1.20
C CYS A 257 -3.37 15.93 -1.70
N ARG A 258 -2.84 15.85 -2.92
CA ARG A 258 -2.09 16.96 -3.54
C ARG A 258 -2.95 18.21 -3.72
N ALA A 259 -4.24 18.07 -4.07
CA ALA A 259 -5.13 19.22 -4.19
C ALA A 259 -5.35 19.92 -2.83
N ALA A 260 -5.41 19.14 -1.74
CA ALA A 260 -5.51 19.68 -0.38
C ALA A 260 -4.19 20.28 0.14
N PHE A 261 -3.03 19.75 -0.30
CA PHE A 261 -1.70 20.14 0.18
C PHE A 261 -0.71 20.40 -0.97
N PRO A 262 -0.98 21.35 -1.89
CA PRO A 262 -0.26 21.46 -3.16
C PRO A 262 1.22 21.82 -3.00
N ARG A 263 1.58 22.53 -1.92
CA ARG A 263 2.95 22.98 -1.63
C ARG A 263 3.72 22.03 -0.70
N THR A 264 3.14 20.88 -0.33
CA THR A 264 3.73 19.97 0.65
C THR A 264 3.80 18.53 0.13
N PRO A 265 4.68 18.22 -0.85
CA PRO A 265 4.82 16.86 -1.40
C PRO A 265 5.08 15.76 -0.39
N SER A 266 5.76 16.07 0.72
CA SER A 266 5.98 15.13 1.82
C SER A 266 4.67 14.56 2.41
N LEU A 267 3.54 15.28 2.26
CA LEU A 267 2.22 14.83 2.72
C LEU A 267 1.44 14.00 1.70
N TRP A 268 1.82 13.92 0.44
CA TRP A 268 1.00 13.22 -0.56
C TRP A 268 1.78 12.30 -1.51
N ALA A 269 3.08 12.49 -1.65
CA ALA A 269 3.93 11.71 -2.55
C ALA A 269 4.51 10.44 -1.90
N ALA A 270 4.10 10.09 -0.68
CA ALA A 270 4.64 8.94 0.04
C ALA A 270 4.07 7.62 -0.49
N HIS A 271 2.79 7.58 -0.83
CA HIS A 271 2.10 6.33 -1.11
C HIS A 271 2.44 5.80 -2.49
N VAL A 272 2.78 4.52 -2.56
CA VAL A 272 3.15 3.81 -3.79
C VAL A 272 2.36 2.52 -3.92
N HIS A 273 1.95 2.22 -5.16
CA HIS A 273 1.39 0.93 -5.54
C HIS A 273 2.50 0.08 -6.18
N SER A 274 2.59 -1.19 -5.80
CA SER A 274 3.53 -2.17 -6.32
C SER A 274 2.76 -3.36 -6.88
N GLY A 275 3.17 -3.83 -8.06
CA GLY A 275 2.52 -4.95 -8.75
C GLY A 275 1.60 -4.60 -9.91
N ALA A 276 0.75 -5.54 -10.30
CA ALA A 276 -0.04 -5.48 -11.52
C ALA A 276 -1.22 -6.45 -11.51
#